data_AF-Q0NZX9-F1
#
_entry.id   AF-Q0NZX9-F1
#
_cell.length_a   1.000
_cell.length_b   1.000
_cell.length_c   1.000
_cell.angle_alpha   90.00
_cell.angle_beta   90.00
_cell.angle_gamma   90.00
#
_symmetry.space_group_name_H-M   'P 1'
#
loop_
_entity.id
_entity.type
_entity.pdbx_description
1 polymer ?
#
loop_
_entity_poly.entity_id
_entity_poly.type
_entity_poly.pdbx_seq_one_letter_code
_entity_poly.pdbx_strand_id
1 'polypeptide(L)'
;RQNRHEASCRIVSPPVCGNELLEKGEECDCGSPRNCRDPCCDAATCKLHSWVECESGECCDQCRFIKAGNVCRPQRSECDIAESCTGQSAQCPTDDFHKNGQPCLSNYGYCYNGNCPIMHHQCYALFGSGAIVAQDGCFKFNDRGDKFFYCRKENVIITPCAQEDVKCGRLFCHTKKSECDFDYSEDPDYGMVDHGTKCADGKVCNSNRQCVDVTTAY
;
A
#
# COMPACT_ATOMS: atom_id res chain seq x y z
N ARG A 1 -36.37 33.70 14.84
CA ARG A 1 -37.34 33.42 13.75
C ARG A 1 -36.61 32.66 12.66
N GLN A 2 -37.25 31.60 12.15
CA GLN A 2 -36.68 30.44 11.46
C GLN A 2 -35.74 30.77 10.27
N ASN A 3 -34.52 30.22 10.30
CA ASN A 3 -33.75 29.96 9.08
C ASN A 3 -34.37 28.74 8.40
N ARG A 4 -34.98 28.99 7.24
CA ARG A 4 -35.65 28.00 6.40
C ARG A 4 -34.63 26.97 5.96
N HIS A 5 -34.88 25.70 6.31
CA HIS A 5 -34.34 24.58 5.56
C HIS A 5 -34.76 24.76 4.10
N GLU A 6 -33.80 25.04 3.22
CA GLU A 6 -33.98 24.91 1.78
C GLU A 6 -34.28 23.45 1.50
N ALA A 7 -35.57 23.16 1.39
CA ALA A 7 -36.05 21.94 0.78
C ALA A 7 -35.54 21.95 -0.66
N SER A 8 -34.42 21.26 -0.90
CA SER A 8 -33.93 21.00 -2.24
C SER A 8 -35.04 20.29 -3.00
N CYS A 9 -35.72 21.05 -3.86
CA CYS A 9 -36.75 20.56 -4.75
C CYS A 9 -36.06 19.60 -5.73
N ARG A 10 -36.22 18.29 -5.51
CA ARG A 10 -35.81 17.28 -6.49
C ARG A 10 -36.76 17.38 -7.68
N ILE A 11 -36.47 18.29 -8.60
CA ILE A 11 -37.07 18.26 -9.95
C ILE A 11 -36.42 17.07 -10.65
N VAL A 12 -37.14 15.94 -10.68
CA VAL A 12 -36.71 14.75 -11.40
C VAL A 12 -37.04 15.00 -12.87
N SER A 13 -36.04 15.44 -13.64
CA SER A 13 -36.14 15.54 -15.09
C SER A 13 -36.23 14.14 -15.72
N PRO A 14 -36.93 13.99 -16.87
CA PRO A 14 -36.90 12.74 -17.62
C PRO A 14 -35.48 12.48 -18.19
N PRO A 15 -35.08 11.21 -18.36
CA PRO A 15 -33.78 10.87 -18.96
C PRO A 15 -33.69 11.33 -20.42
N VAL A 16 -32.51 11.78 -20.85
CA VAL A 16 -32.22 12.33 -22.18
C VAL A 16 -30.95 11.72 -22.74
N CYS A 17 -31.11 10.72 -23.61
CA CYS A 17 -29.99 10.13 -24.31
C CYS A 17 -29.21 11.12 -25.18
N GLY A 18 -27.88 11.05 -25.07
CA GLY A 18 -26.91 11.84 -25.81
C GLY A 18 -26.46 13.09 -25.07
N ASN A 19 -26.63 13.16 -23.76
CA ASN A 19 -26.24 14.28 -22.90
C ASN A 19 -24.99 14.01 -22.03
N GLU A 20 -24.31 12.87 -22.23
CA GLU A 20 -23.12 12.41 -21.50
C GLU A 20 -23.36 12.10 -20.00
N LEU A 21 -24.62 12.09 -19.56
CA LEU A 21 -25.00 11.69 -18.21
C LEU A 21 -25.64 10.30 -18.28
N LEU A 22 -25.14 9.37 -17.49
CA LEU A 22 -25.77 8.07 -17.38
C LEU A 22 -27.06 8.19 -16.55
N GLU A 23 -28.21 8.16 -17.20
CA GLU A 23 -29.50 8.31 -16.56
C GLU A 23 -30.24 6.97 -16.41
N LYS A 24 -31.32 6.97 -15.61
CA LYS A 24 -32.06 5.74 -15.33
C LYS A 24 -32.68 5.16 -16.61
N GLY A 25 -32.22 3.96 -17.01
CA GLY A 25 -32.74 3.21 -18.15
C GLY A 25 -31.76 3.12 -19.32
N GLU A 26 -30.75 3.97 -19.32
CA GLU A 26 -29.60 3.93 -20.23
C GLU A 26 -28.57 2.93 -19.71
N GLU A 27 -27.79 2.38 -20.62
CA GLU A 27 -26.64 1.52 -20.29
C GLU A 27 -25.33 2.30 -20.46
N CYS A 28 -25.31 3.27 -21.36
CA CYS A 28 -24.19 4.15 -21.64
C CYS A 28 -24.72 5.49 -22.20
N ASP A 29 -23.99 6.59 -22.02
CA ASP A 29 -24.25 7.84 -22.75
C ASP A 29 -22.91 8.51 -23.06
N CYS A 30 -22.52 8.46 -24.34
CA CYS A 30 -21.29 9.03 -24.86
C CYS A 30 -21.52 10.38 -25.57
N GLY A 31 -22.66 11.01 -25.35
CA GLY A 31 -23.11 12.21 -26.03
C GLY A 31 -23.83 11.93 -27.35
N SER A 32 -24.16 13.00 -28.08
CA SER A 32 -24.91 12.87 -29.33
C SER A 32 -24.18 11.99 -30.38
N PRO A 33 -24.90 11.42 -31.37
CA PRO A 33 -24.29 10.62 -32.45
C PRO A 33 -23.16 11.29 -33.24
N ARG A 34 -23.06 12.63 -33.21
CA ARG A 34 -21.97 13.37 -33.85
C ARG A 34 -20.70 13.44 -33.00
N ASN A 35 -20.84 13.36 -31.67
CA ASN A 35 -19.75 13.57 -30.72
C ASN A 35 -19.28 12.28 -30.05
N CYS A 36 -20.11 11.24 -30.04
CA CYS A 36 -19.76 9.95 -29.45
C CYS A 36 -18.52 9.34 -30.10
N ARG A 37 -17.54 9.02 -29.26
CA ARG A 37 -16.30 8.33 -29.64
C ARG A 37 -16.15 6.96 -28.98
N ASP A 38 -17.11 6.59 -28.13
CA ASP A 38 -17.12 5.31 -27.45
C ASP A 38 -17.64 4.22 -28.41
N PRO A 39 -16.78 3.27 -28.85
CA PRO A 39 -17.21 2.21 -29.77
C PRO A 39 -18.13 1.18 -29.13
N CYS A 40 -18.29 1.21 -27.80
CA CYS A 40 -19.14 0.28 -27.05
C CYS A 40 -20.60 0.76 -27.00
N CYS A 41 -20.83 2.06 -27.18
CA CYS A 41 -22.13 2.69 -26.98
C CYS A 41 -22.80 3.09 -28.30
N ASP A 42 -24.06 2.67 -28.48
CA ASP A 42 -24.92 3.22 -29.51
C ASP A 42 -25.47 4.58 -29.07
N ALA A 43 -24.83 5.66 -29.53
CA ALA A 43 -25.19 7.04 -29.22
C ALA A 43 -26.63 7.44 -29.60
N ALA A 44 -27.31 6.69 -30.46
CA ALA A 44 -28.70 6.98 -30.81
C ALA A 44 -29.70 6.40 -29.81
N THR A 45 -29.30 5.36 -29.07
CA THR A 45 -30.19 4.61 -28.17
C THR A 45 -29.71 4.59 -26.72
N CYS A 46 -28.47 5.02 -26.45
CA CYS A 46 -27.83 4.96 -25.12
C CYS A 46 -27.83 3.54 -24.56
N LYS A 47 -27.60 2.58 -25.46
CA LYS A 47 -27.50 1.15 -25.20
C LYS A 47 -26.15 0.64 -25.61
N LEU A 48 -25.66 -0.33 -24.85
CA LEU A 48 -24.44 -1.02 -25.24
C LEU A 48 -24.71 -1.93 -26.43
N HIS A 49 -23.74 -2.06 -27.31
CA HIS A 49 -23.85 -3.05 -28.36
C HIS A 49 -23.86 -4.47 -27.79
N SER A 50 -24.61 -5.38 -28.42
CA SER A 50 -24.81 -6.76 -27.93
C SER A 50 -23.52 -7.60 -27.78
N TRP A 51 -22.41 -7.18 -28.38
CA TRP A 51 -21.10 -7.84 -28.30
C TRP A 51 -20.18 -7.25 -27.23
N VAL A 52 -20.62 -6.20 -26.53
CA VAL A 52 -19.88 -5.55 -25.45
C VAL A 52 -19.89 -6.46 -24.22
N GLU A 53 -18.69 -6.71 -23.69
CA GLU A 53 -18.49 -7.44 -22.42
C GLU A 53 -18.07 -6.49 -21.29
N CYS A 54 -17.46 -5.35 -21.63
CA CYS A 54 -17.03 -4.31 -20.70
C CYS A 54 -16.97 -2.93 -21.37
N GLU A 55 -17.02 -1.88 -20.55
CA GLU A 55 -16.92 -0.49 -21.01
C GLU A 55 -15.62 0.18 -20.57
N SER A 56 -15.11 -0.18 -19.39
CA SER A 56 -13.92 0.40 -18.79
C SER A 56 -13.28 -0.52 -17.76
N GLY A 57 -12.00 -0.28 -17.48
CA GLY A 57 -11.19 -1.04 -16.53
C GLY A 57 -9.84 -1.46 -17.12
N GLU A 58 -8.88 -1.79 -16.26
CA GLU A 58 -7.51 -2.16 -16.68
C GLU A 58 -7.47 -3.45 -17.51
N CYS A 59 -8.50 -4.29 -17.39
CA CYS A 59 -8.70 -5.52 -18.14
C CYS A 59 -9.81 -5.41 -19.20
N CYS A 60 -10.16 -4.19 -19.61
CA CYS A 60 -11.09 -3.95 -20.72
C CYS A 60 -10.35 -3.32 -21.90
N ASP A 61 -10.43 -3.96 -23.06
CA ASP A 61 -9.91 -3.41 -24.31
C ASP A 61 -10.88 -3.69 -25.45
N GLN A 62 -11.15 -2.67 -26.27
CA GLN A 62 -12.11 -2.76 -27.39
C GLN A 62 -13.47 -3.36 -26.99
N CYS A 63 -13.99 -2.92 -25.84
CA CYS A 63 -15.24 -3.39 -25.22
C CYS A 63 -15.30 -4.88 -24.89
N ARG A 64 -14.14 -5.56 -24.82
CA ARG A 64 -14.03 -6.98 -24.50
C ARG A 64 -13.08 -7.20 -23.34
N PHE A 65 -13.29 -8.29 -22.61
CA PHE A 65 -12.34 -8.65 -21.57
C PHE A 65 -11.00 -9.01 -22.20
N ILE A 66 -9.93 -8.42 -21.67
CA ILE A 66 -8.57 -8.82 -22.04
C ILE A 66 -8.38 -10.29 -21.62
N LYS A 67 -7.77 -11.08 -22.52
CA LYS A 67 -7.58 -12.52 -22.32
C LYS A 67 -6.87 -12.82 -21.00
N ALA A 68 -7.25 -13.95 -20.41
CA ALA A 68 -6.65 -14.48 -19.20
C ALA A 68 -5.11 -14.51 -19.29
N GLY A 69 -4.42 -14.05 -18.24
CA GLY A 69 -2.95 -14.07 -18.15
C GLY A 69 -2.23 -12.83 -18.69
N ASN A 70 -2.94 -11.82 -19.22
CA ASN A 70 -2.33 -10.51 -19.48
C ASN A 70 -2.12 -9.78 -18.16
N VAL A 71 -0.89 -9.35 -17.88
CA VAL A 71 -0.55 -8.63 -16.66
C VAL A 71 -1.20 -7.25 -16.69
N CYS A 72 -2.09 -6.98 -15.74
CA CYS A 72 -2.70 -5.67 -15.53
C CYS A 72 -1.98 -4.90 -14.43
N ARG A 73 -1.44 -5.59 -13.41
CA ARG A 73 -0.58 -5.00 -12.40
C ARG A 73 0.76 -5.75 -12.31
N PRO A 74 1.87 -5.10 -12.70
CA PRO A 74 3.19 -5.69 -12.55
C PRO A 74 3.61 -5.79 -11.08
N GLN A 75 4.36 -6.84 -10.76
CA GLN A 75 5.09 -7.00 -9.50
C GLN A 75 6.02 -5.79 -9.25
N ARG A 76 5.96 -5.20 -8.05
CA ARG A 76 6.79 -4.06 -7.62
C ARG A 76 7.92 -4.43 -6.67
N SER A 77 7.87 -5.60 -6.05
CA SER A 77 8.90 -6.10 -5.12
C SER A 77 8.93 -7.63 -5.14
N GLU A 78 9.98 -8.27 -4.62
CA GLU A 78 10.05 -9.74 -4.47
C GLU A 78 8.90 -10.32 -3.62
N CYS A 79 8.27 -9.51 -2.78
CA CYS A 79 7.14 -9.88 -1.92
C CYS A 79 5.78 -9.54 -2.53
N ASP A 80 5.77 -8.91 -3.69
CA ASP A 80 4.60 -8.52 -4.42
C ASP A 80 4.31 -9.55 -5.54
N ILE A 81 3.05 -9.90 -5.75
CA ILE A 81 2.65 -10.79 -6.85
C ILE A 81 2.30 -9.92 -8.07
N ALA A 82 2.29 -10.46 -9.28
CA ALA A 82 1.76 -9.73 -10.43
C ALA A 82 0.34 -10.25 -10.72
N GLU A 83 -0.64 -9.37 -10.83
CA GLU A 83 -2.00 -9.75 -11.19
C GLU A 83 -2.18 -9.68 -12.69
N SER A 84 -2.90 -10.68 -13.15
CA SER A 84 -3.26 -10.82 -14.54
C SER A 84 -4.77 -10.84 -14.69
N CYS A 85 -5.25 -10.26 -15.78
CA CYS A 85 -6.64 -10.32 -16.18
C CYS A 85 -7.14 -11.76 -16.17
N THR A 86 -8.38 -11.97 -15.76
CA THR A 86 -9.01 -13.30 -15.68
C THR A 86 -9.65 -13.71 -17.00
N GLY A 87 -9.86 -12.77 -17.93
CA GLY A 87 -10.65 -12.96 -19.14
C GLY A 87 -12.17 -12.97 -18.90
N GLN A 88 -12.62 -12.66 -17.69
CA GLN A 88 -14.03 -12.68 -17.29
C GLN A 88 -14.46 -11.42 -16.54
N SER A 89 -13.53 -10.46 -16.38
CA SER A 89 -13.72 -9.23 -15.63
C SER A 89 -12.95 -8.10 -16.32
N ALA A 90 -13.55 -6.91 -16.32
CA ALA A 90 -12.92 -5.68 -16.77
C ALA A 90 -11.94 -5.11 -15.73
N GLN A 91 -12.13 -5.48 -14.46
CA GLN A 91 -11.27 -5.05 -13.36
C GLN A 91 -10.10 -6.01 -13.20
N CYS A 92 -8.91 -5.44 -12.97
CA CYS A 92 -7.76 -6.21 -12.53
C CYS A 92 -8.11 -6.87 -11.17
N PRO A 93 -7.65 -8.11 -10.91
CA PRO A 93 -7.79 -8.72 -9.59
C PRO A 93 -7.24 -7.83 -8.48
N THR A 94 -7.70 -8.06 -7.25
CA THR A 94 -7.18 -7.35 -6.08
C THR A 94 -5.68 -7.62 -5.92
N ASP A 95 -4.97 -6.58 -5.48
CA ASP A 95 -3.54 -6.60 -5.19
C ASP A 95 -3.20 -7.68 -4.14
N ASP A 96 -2.50 -8.74 -4.58
CA ASP A 96 -2.12 -9.88 -3.76
C ASP A 96 -0.60 -9.87 -3.51
N PHE A 97 -0.22 -10.38 -2.33
CA PHE A 97 1.18 -10.43 -1.90
C PHE A 97 1.62 -11.85 -1.56
N HIS A 98 2.93 -12.06 -1.60
CA HIS A 98 3.51 -13.24 -0.97
C HIS A 98 3.17 -13.24 0.52
N LYS A 99 2.96 -14.44 1.07
CA LYS A 99 2.61 -14.61 2.48
C LYS A 99 3.61 -13.88 3.38
N ASN A 100 3.08 -13.20 4.40
CA ASN A 100 3.93 -12.60 5.41
C ASN A 100 4.83 -13.69 6.03
N GLY A 101 6.12 -13.36 6.20
CA GLY A 101 7.12 -14.30 6.70
C GLY A 101 7.87 -15.12 5.65
N GLN A 102 7.51 -15.04 4.36
CA GLN A 102 8.31 -15.67 3.31
C GLN A 102 9.69 -14.99 3.23
N PRO A 103 10.81 -15.74 3.20
CA PRO A 103 12.14 -15.14 3.02
C PRO A 103 12.23 -14.36 1.70
N CYS A 104 12.86 -13.19 1.75
CA CYS A 104 13.08 -12.32 0.59
C CYS A 104 14.49 -11.73 0.64
N LEU A 105 14.95 -11.19 -0.49
CA LEU A 105 16.29 -10.66 -0.70
C LEU A 105 17.33 -11.67 -0.21
N SER A 106 17.30 -12.91 -0.71
CA SER A 106 18.24 -13.97 -0.29
C SER A 106 18.28 -14.19 1.24
N ASN A 107 17.12 -14.11 1.92
CA ASN A 107 16.95 -14.27 3.37
C ASN A 107 17.55 -13.13 4.23
N TYR A 108 17.83 -11.96 3.63
CA TYR A 108 18.12 -10.74 4.39
C TYR A 108 16.86 -10.17 5.08
N GLY A 109 15.67 -10.50 4.58
CA GLY A 109 14.40 -10.08 5.16
C GLY A 109 13.31 -11.15 5.04
N TYR A 110 12.13 -10.77 5.52
CA TYR A 110 10.90 -11.54 5.37
C TYR A 110 9.81 -10.65 4.79
N CYS A 111 8.97 -11.21 3.92
CA CYS A 111 7.88 -10.48 3.33
C CYS A 111 6.90 -9.99 4.39
N TYR A 112 6.48 -8.73 4.26
CA TYR A 112 5.48 -8.10 5.10
C TYR A 112 4.69 -7.11 4.26
N ASN A 113 3.40 -7.40 4.06
CA ASN A 113 2.45 -6.56 3.32
C ASN A 113 3.01 -6.09 1.96
N GLY A 114 3.43 -7.04 1.13
CA GLY A 114 3.94 -6.78 -0.23
C GLY A 114 5.36 -6.24 -0.31
N ASN A 115 6.03 -6.02 0.82
CA ASN A 115 7.39 -5.46 0.88
C ASN A 115 8.36 -6.41 1.58
N CYS A 116 9.66 -6.20 1.35
CA CYS A 116 10.75 -6.87 2.08
C CYS A 116 11.46 -5.86 2.99
N PRO A 117 10.90 -5.52 4.17
CA PRO A 117 11.51 -4.54 5.07
C PRO A 117 12.82 -5.07 5.64
N ILE A 118 13.90 -4.33 5.38
CA ILE A 118 15.24 -4.58 5.94
C ILE A 118 15.83 -3.28 6.46
N MET A 119 16.57 -3.36 7.57
CA MET A 119 17.21 -2.19 8.20
C MET A 119 18.15 -1.45 7.24
N HIS A 120 18.79 -2.15 6.30
CA HIS A 120 19.68 -1.53 5.31
C HIS A 120 18.93 -0.53 4.41
N HIS A 121 17.74 -0.90 3.92
CA HIS A 121 16.92 0.00 3.11
C HIS A 121 16.38 1.18 3.94
N GLN A 122 16.06 0.95 5.22
CA GLN A 122 15.67 2.03 6.13
C GLN A 122 16.82 3.01 6.38
N CYS A 123 18.03 2.51 6.60
CA CYS A 123 19.23 3.35 6.74
C CYS A 123 19.49 4.17 5.48
N TYR A 124 19.38 3.55 4.30
CA TYR A 124 19.48 4.24 3.03
C TYR A 124 18.40 5.33 2.88
N ALA A 125 17.16 5.05 3.28
CA ALA A 125 16.06 6.01 3.17
C ALA A 125 16.24 7.22 4.11
N LEU A 126 16.74 7.01 5.33
CA LEU A 126 16.95 8.07 6.32
C LEU A 126 18.20 8.91 6.03
N PHE A 127 19.31 8.29 5.66
CA PHE A 127 20.62 8.94 5.60
C PHE A 127 21.22 9.02 4.18
N GLY A 128 20.54 8.44 3.19
CA GLY A 128 20.96 8.43 1.80
C GLY A 128 22.02 7.38 1.47
N SER A 129 22.61 7.54 0.29
CA SER A 129 23.59 6.59 -0.26
C SER A 129 24.81 6.41 0.64
N GLY A 130 25.16 5.15 0.91
CA GLY A 130 26.33 4.75 1.70
C GLY A 130 26.04 4.56 3.19
N ALA A 131 24.84 4.86 3.67
CA ALA A 131 24.41 4.46 5.00
C ALA A 131 24.14 2.96 5.05
N ILE A 132 24.65 2.30 6.09
CA ILE A 132 24.45 0.87 6.35
C ILE A 132 23.94 0.67 7.78
N VAL A 133 23.46 -0.52 8.10
CA VAL A 133 23.04 -0.86 9.47
C VAL A 133 24.24 -0.73 10.41
N ALA A 134 24.06 -0.05 11.55
CA ALA A 134 25.10 0.06 12.56
C ALA A 134 25.37 -1.28 13.26
N GLN A 135 26.46 -1.35 14.01
CA GLN A 135 26.79 -2.53 14.81
C GLN A 135 25.73 -2.80 15.88
N ASP A 136 25.52 -4.07 16.22
CA ASP A 136 24.55 -4.53 17.23
C ASP A 136 24.70 -3.82 18.59
N GLY A 137 25.93 -3.39 18.93
CA GLY A 137 26.21 -2.61 20.13
C GLY A 137 25.44 -1.29 20.21
N CYS A 138 25.16 -0.63 19.08
CA CYS A 138 24.42 0.63 19.05
C CYS A 138 22.96 0.43 19.49
N PHE A 139 22.33 -0.66 19.08
CA PHE A 139 20.93 -0.95 19.41
C PHE A 139 20.69 -1.14 20.90
N LYS A 140 21.73 -1.52 21.67
CA LYS A 140 21.62 -1.64 23.14
C LYS A 140 21.15 -0.36 23.79
N PHE A 141 21.38 0.81 23.21
CA PHE A 141 20.86 2.06 23.76
C PHE A 141 19.34 2.08 23.92
N ASN A 142 18.60 1.28 23.13
CA ASN A 142 17.14 1.19 23.21
C ASN A 142 16.61 0.57 24.53
N ASP A 143 17.48 -0.04 25.34
CA ASP A 143 17.13 -0.54 26.68
C ASP A 143 17.02 0.57 27.74
N ARG A 144 17.48 1.79 27.43
CA ARG A 144 17.50 2.92 28.38
C ARG A 144 16.10 3.41 28.77
N GLY A 145 15.16 3.37 27.82
CA GLY A 145 13.81 3.91 28.03
C GLY A 145 13.80 5.42 28.22
N ASP A 146 14.66 6.14 27.47
CA ASP A 146 14.75 7.60 27.54
C ASP A 146 14.06 8.27 26.33
N LYS A 147 14.25 9.59 26.17
CA LYS A 147 13.55 10.40 25.15
C LYS A 147 13.71 9.88 23.71
N PHE A 148 14.83 9.25 23.37
CA PHE A 148 15.13 8.84 21.99
C PHE A 148 15.30 7.33 21.83
N PHE A 149 15.65 6.65 22.91
CA PHE A 149 16.00 5.23 22.89
C PHE A 149 15.00 4.43 23.72
N TYR A 150 14.07 3.81 23.00
CA TYR A 150 12.95 3.07 23.55
C TYR A 150 12.44 2.06 22.52
N CYS A 151 11.55 1.16 22.94
CA CYS A 151 10.79 0.30 22.03
C CYS A 151 9.45 0.91 21.68
N ARG A 152 8.73 1.45 22.68
CA ARG A 152 7.43 2.10 22.47
C ARG A 152 7.35 3.41 23.22
N LYS A 153 6.61 4.35 22.63
CA LYS A 153 6.24 5.61 23.27
C LYS A 153 4.77 5.91 23.01
N GLU A 154 3.99 5.86 24.09
CA GLU A 154 2.55 6.08 24.08
C GLU A 154 2.25 7.33 24.91
N ASN A 155 2.03 8.46 24.22
CA ASN A 155 1.94 9.78 24.85
C ASN A 155 3.23 10.11 25.65
N VAL A 156 3.12 10.10 26.99
CA VAL A 156 4.23 10.38 27.92
C VAL A 156 4.88 9.09 28.43
N ILE A 157 4.27 7.93 28.19
CA ILE A 157 4.78 6.63 28.66
C ILE A 157 5.85 6.14 27.68
N ILE A 158 7.08 6.04 28.16
CA ILE A 158 8.22 5.50 27.42
C ILE A 158 8.51 4.10 27.94
N THR A 159 8.51 3.12 27.05
CA THR A 159 8.81 1.72 27.38
C THR A 159 10.18 1.34 26.84
N PRO A 160 11.17 1.00 27.70
CA PRO A 160 12.46 0.49 27.25
C PRO A 160 12.29 -0.83 26.50
N CYS A 161 13.22 -1.14 25.61
CA CYS A 161 13.28 -2.46 25.00
C CYS A 161 13.75 -3.52 26.00
N ALA A 162 13.17 -4.72 25.92
CA ALA A 162 13.84 -5.92 26.44
C ALA A 162 15.11 -6.19 25.63
N GLN A 163 16.04 -6.97 26.18
CA GLN A 163 17.34 -7.20 25.55
C GLN A 163 17.19 -7.85 24.16
N GLU A 164 16.23 -8.74 24.00
CA GLU A 164 15.87 -9.40 22.75
C GLU A 164 15.17 -8.47 21.75
N ASP A 165 14.55 -7.39 22.23
CA ASP A 165 13.74 -6.46 21.45
C ASP A 165 14.49 -5.20 21.03
N VAL A 166 15.74 -5.00 21.46
CA VAL A 166 16.52 -3.77 21.19
C VAL A 166 16.64 -3.45 19.70
N LYS A 167 16.58 -4.47 18.84
CA LYS A 167 16.59 -4.34 17.37
C LYS A 167 15.23 -3.98 16.75
N CYS A 168 14.19 -3.82 17.57
CA CYS A 168 12.87 -3.34 17.16
C CYS A 168 12.56 -1.93 17.69
N GLY A 169 13.54 -1.28 18.35
CA GLY A 169 13.46 0.11 18.79
C GLY A 169 13.96 1.11 17.74
N ARG A 170 14.68 2.15 18.19
CA ARG A 170 15.36 3.13 17.33
C ARG A 170 16.29 2.42 16.34
N LEU A 171 16.20 2.78 15.07
CA LEU A 171 17.14 2.32 14.06
C LEU A 171 18.47 3.07 14.22
N PHE A 172 19.56 2.32 14.19
CA PHE A 172 20.91 2.87 14.15
C PHE A 172 21.59 2.52 12.83
N CYS A 173 22.23 3.52 12.24
CA CYS A 173 22.92 3.43 10.97
C CYS A 173 24.37 3.89 11.12
N HIS A 174 25.29 3.22 10.43
CA HIS A 174 26.65 3.71 10.27
C HIS A 174 26.68 4.67 9.09
N THR A 175 27.13 5.90 9.34
CA THR A 175 27.32 6.94 8.33
C THR A 175 28.73 7.50 8.42
N LYS A 176 29.11 8.39 7.50
CA LYS A 176 30.40 9.10 7.60
C LYS A 176 30.51 9.98 8.85
N LYS A 177 29.40 10.32 9.50
CA LYS A 177 29.35 11.23 10.66
C LYS A 177 29.46 10.47 11.98
N SER A 178 28.89 9.27 12.07
CA SER A 178 28.79 8.50 13.31
C SER A 178 28.71 7.00 13.02
N GLU A 179 29.29 6.19 13.91
CA GLU A 179 29.15 4.74 13.87
C GLU A 179 27.76 4.26 14.34
N CYS A 180 27.10 5.06 15.19
CA CYS A 180 25.76 4.82 15.73
C CYS A 180 24.87 6.05 15.43
N ASP A 181 24.75 6.43 14.16
CA ASP A 181 23.88 7.52 13.75
C ASP A 181 22.40 7.11 13.91
N PHE A 182 21.55 8.05 14.30
CA PHE A 182 20.11 7.83 14.46
C PHE A 182 19.36 9.13 14.15
N ASP A 183 18.14 8.99 13.67
CA ASP A 183 17.27 10.13 13.36
C ASP A 183 15.97 10.02 14.18
N TYR A 184 15.33 11.15 14.46
CA TYR A 184 14.09 11.23 15.24
C TYR A 184 13.29 12.47 14.86
N SER A 185 11.98 12.44 15.10
CA SER A 185 11.12 13.60 14.93
C SER A 185 10.10 13.70 16.08
N GLU A 186 9.10 14.57 15.92
CA GLU A 186 7.95 14.61 16.85
C GLU A 186 7.08 13.36 16.74
N ASP A 187 7.04 12.72 15.56
CA ASP A 187 6.44 11.41 15.37
C ASP A 187 7.30 10.36 16.10
N PRO A 188 6.75 9.65 17.12
CA PRO A 188 7.49 8.64 17.86
C PRO A 188 7.97 7.47 16.99
N ASP A 189 7.30 7.20 15.86
CA ASP A 189 7.62 6.08 14.98
C ASP A 189 8.65 6.43 13.90
N TYR A 190 8.83 7.71 13.58
CA TYR A 190 9.84 8.15 12.62
C TYR A 190 11.25 7.79 13.11
N GLY A 191 12.02 7.07 12.29
CA GLY A 191 13.38 6.62 12.61
C GLY A 191 13.45 5.35 13.47
N MET A 192 12.30 4.71 13.75
CA MET A 192 12.25 3.40 14.39
C MET A 192 12.42 2.29 13.34
N VAL A 193 12.83 1.10 13.76
CA VAL A 193 12.89 -0.08 12.88
C VAL A 193 11.47 -0.50 12.47
N ASP A 194 11.14 -0.48 11.18
CA ASP A 194 9.78 -0.77 10.70
C ASP A 194 9.26 -2.15 11.14
N HIS A 195 7.95 -2.27 11.25
CA HIS A 195 7.29 -3.55 11.47
C HIS A 195 7.56 -4.53 10.32
N GLY A 196 7.63 -5.82 10.63
CA GLY A 196 8.00 -6.88 9.71
C GLY A 196 9.50 -6.96 9.41
N THR A 197 10.31 -5.98 9.84
CA THR A 197 11.77 -6.02 9.65
C THR A 197 12.40 -7.18 10.41
N LYS A 198 13.32 -7.89 9.76
CA LYS A 198 14.09 -8.97 10.38
C LYS A 198 14.95 -8.42 11.53
N CYS A 199 14.73 -8.95 12.74
CA CYS A 199 15.51 -8.61 13.94
C CYS A 199 16.47 -9.73 14.36
N ALA A 200 16.14 -10.98 14.00
CA ALA A 200 17.00 -12.16 14.13
C ALA A 200 16.58 -13.21 13.09
N ASP A 201 17.35 -14.30 12.96
CA ASP A 201 16.95 -15.40 12.08
C ASP A 201 15.62 -16.02 12.54
N GLY A 202 14.66 -16.12 11.63
CA GLY A 202 13.31 -16.60 11.91
C GLY A 202 12.41 -15.59 12.65
N LYS A 203 12.88 -14.36 12.89
CA LYS A 203 12.18 -13.37 13.72
C LYS A 203 12.06 -12.00 13.06
N VAL A 204 10.96 -11.32 13.37
CA VAL A 204 10.62 -9.98 12.88
C VAL A 204 10.10 -9.08 13.99
N CYS A 205 10.18 -7.78 13.77
CA CYS A 205 9.58 -6.79 14.65
C CYS A 205 8.06 -6.72 14.44
N ASN A 206 7.27 -7.07 15.45
CA ASN A 206 5.81 -6.93 15.39
C ASN A 206 5.37 -5.46 15.62
N SER A 207 4.05 -5.22 15.59
CA SER A 207 3.44 -3.92 15.87
C SER A 207 3.73 -3.41 17.29
N ASN A 208 3.94 -4.32 18.25
CA ASN A 208 4.34 -3.98 19.62
C ASN A 208 5.85 -3.76 19.80
N ARG A 209 6.62 -3.71 18.70
CA ARG A 209 8.08 -3.49 18.72
C ARG A 209 8.83 -4.58 19.49
N GLN A 210 8.36 -5.82 19.38
CA GLN A 210 8.97 -7.03 19.93
C GLN A 210 9.56 -7.89 18.82
N CYS A 211 10.70 -8.51 19.07
CA CYS A 211 11.38 -9.44 18.16
C CYS A 211 10.82 -10.86 18.32
N VAL A 212 9.78 -11.16 17.55
CA VAL A 212 8.98 -12.39 17.69
C VAL A 212 9.18 -13.32 16.50
N ASP A 213 8.85 -14.59 16.67
CA ASP A 213 8.89 -15.56 15.58
C ASP A 213 7.95 -15.16 14.46
N VAL A 214 8.43 -15.28 13.23
CA VAL A 214 7.71 -14.93 12.00
C VAL A 214 6.32 -15.58 11.93
N THR A 215 6.16 -16.79 12.48
CA THR A 215 4.89 -17.52 12.50
C THR A 215 3.87 -16.97 13.50
N THR A 216 4.28 -16.13 14.44
CA THR A 216 3.43 -15.52 15.48
C THR A 216 3.29 -14.00 15.34
N ALA A 217 4.02 -13.41 14.38
CA ALA A 217 4.11 -11.97 14.21
C ALA A 217 2.87 -11.34 13.54
N TYR A 218 2.12 -12.15 12.79
CA TYR A 218 1.06 -11.73 11.88
C TYR A 218 -0.25 -12.44 12.18
#